data_AF-A0A961HHM4-F1
#
_entry.id   AF-A0A961HHM4-F1
#
_cell.length_a   1.000
_cell.length_b   1.000
_cell.length_c   1.000
_cell.angle_alpha   90.00
_cell.angle_beta   90.00
_cell.angle_gamma   90.00
#
_symmetry.space_group_name_H-M   'P 1'
#
loop_
_entity.id
_entity.type
_entity.pdbx_description
1 polymer ?
#
loop_
_entity_poly.entity_id
_entity_poly.type
_entity_poly.pdbx_seq_one_letter_code
_entity_poly.pdbx_strand_id
1 'polypeptide(L)'
;MTCRKNVNALTAQEKLDFVTAVKAMKANGKYNQYVKTHMDAMNHATPASGSPLTRNAAHRGPAFLSWHREFLRRFEQDLQAEVPGAILPYWDWASDAALADPATATVWGTDLMGGNGDAADGDLVKTGPFAFDPADPNAWTVADDTGADTGAGLQRAFGVSAATLPTQTQVDTVQALTPYDASPWTTGSGGYRNSNEGWASVGGSAAPNMHNRVHVWVGGSMLPGTSPNDPVFFLHHCFVDKLWADWQAAHPGEAFVPGPAESADLDGHRLNDAMFPWSTTVADVLDHRGLGYVYDSDAPEVTLQTTSLVFNDVPEGQTTVRAAVFTLSACQSLTFNISDGPTVLTGAPGVFGTPLGTSVTVSPHDTDTARVWISYTGTTALDTATGTVTVTCVETGQDFVVPISANTIAKPTVASVLVLDQSNSMNFDAGDGRARIDVLKDAAPVFVDLLGDDDAVGVVRFDDDAHPGTPIAVAGPLSFGAGRTAAKAAISSHTPNPAGNTSIGDGIAMAHADLGAPALAGFDRRAIVVLTDGQENR
;
A
#
# COMPACT_ATOMS: atom_id res chain seq x y z
N MET A 1 2.16 -2.43 -1.20
CA MET A 1 3.39 -3.21 -1.48
C MET A 1 3.13 -4.05 -2.72
N THR A 2 4.06 -4.13 -3.65
CA THR A 2 3.88 -4.89 -4.90
C THR A 2 4.25 -6.36 -4.68
N CYS A 3 3.47 -7.27 -5.25
CA CYS A 3 3.74 -8.71 -5.22
C CYS A 3 4.30 -9.17 -6.57
N ARG A 4 5.56 -9.56 -6.62
CA ARG A 4 6.20 -10.15 -7.80
C ARG A 4 5.93 -11.65 -7.82
N LYS A 5 5.30 -12.12 -8.90
CA LYS A 5 4.81 -13.49 -9.04
C LYS A 5 5.60 -14.28 -10.06
N ASN A 6 5.64 -15.60 -9.89
CA ASN A 6 6.09 -16.50 -10.95
C ASN A 6 5.22 -16.31 -12.20
N VAL A 7 5.82 -16.27 -13.39
CA VAL A 7 5.09 -16.25 -14.68
C VAL A 7 4.00 -17.33 -14.77
N ASN A 8 4.20 -18.49 -14.15
CA ASN A 8 3.25 -19.61 -14.14
C ASN A 8 2.03 -19.36 -13.25
N ALA A 9 2.10 -18.40 -12.31
CA ALA A 9 1.03 -18.04 -11.39
C ALA A 9 0.23 -16.80 -11.85
N LEU A 10 0.63 -16.17 -12.96
CA LEU A 10 -0.05 -15.00 -13.48
C LEU A 10 -1.44 -15.33 -14.03
N THR A 11 -2.41 -14.51 -13.66
CA THR A 11 -3.70 -14.46 -14.33
C THR A 11 -3.58 -13.88 -15.74
N ALA A 12 -4.58 -14.12 -16.58
CA ALA A 12 -4.63 -13.53 -17.93
C ALA A 12 -4.61 -11.99 -17.90
N GLN A 13 -5.24 -11.38 -16.89
CA GLN A 13 -5.26 -9.93 -16.72
C GLN A 13 -3.87 -9.40 -16.34
N GLU A 14 -3.16 -10.04 -15.41
CA GLU A 14 -1.81 -9.61 -15.01
C GLU A 14 -0.81 -9.69 -16.17
N LYS A 15 -0.91 -10.73 -17.01
CA LYS A 15 -0.11 -10.81 -18.24
C LYS A 15 -0.42 -9.66 -19.19
N LEU A 16 -1.71 -9.37 -19.40
CA LEU A 16 -2.16 -8.29 -20.26
C LEU A 16 -1.68 -6.93 -19.74
N ASP A 17 -1.80 -6.67 -18.44
CA ASP A 17 -1.39 -5.42 -17.80
C ASP A 17 0.12 -5.20 -17.95
N PHE A 18 0.93 -6.25 -17.69
CA PHE A 18 2.38 -6.20 -17.90
C PHE A 18 2.73 -5.89 -19.37
N VAL A 19 2.17 -6.64 -20.32
CA VAL A 19 2.43 -6.43 -21.76
C VAL A 19 2.01 -5.03 -22.19
N THR A 20 0.85 -4.56 -21.72
CA THR A 20 0.32 -3.23 -22.04
C THR A 20 1.26 -2.14 -21.51
N ALA A 21 1.71 -2.24 -20.27
CA ALA A 21 2.66 -1.31 -19.67
C ALA A 21 4.00 -1.28 -20.42
N VAL A 22 4.58 -2.44 -20.74
CA VAL A 22 5.83 -2.53 -21.52
C VAL A 22 5.68 -1.86 -22.89
N LYS A 23 4.58 -2.12 -23.60
CA LYS A 23 4.33 -1.51 -24.92
C LYS A 23 4.11 0.00 -24.81
N ALA A 24 3.45 0.49 -23.75
CA ALA A 24 3.30 1.91 -23.48
C ALA A 24 4.66 2.59 -23.22
N MET A 25 5.51 1.98 -22.39
CA MET A 25 6.89 2.44 -22.16
C MET A 25 7.73 2.45 -23.45
N LYS A 26 7.52 1.49 -24.36
CA LYS A 26 8.19 1.49 -25.66
C LYS A 26 7.69 2.66 -26.52
N ALA A 27 6.38 2.87 -26.59
CA ALA A 27 5.76 3.91 -27.41
C ALA A 27 6.18 5.34 -26.98
N ASN A 28 6.38 5.58 -25.69
CA ASN A 28 6.83 6.88 -25.18
C ASN A 28 8.36 7.03 -25.09
N GLY A 29 9.12 6.02 -25.56
CA GLY A 29 10.58 6.02 -25.60
C GLY A 29 11.27 5.71 -24.26
N LYS A 30 10.51 5.52 -23.18
CA LYS A 30 11.06 5.20 -21.85
C LYS A 30 11.77 3.85 -21.84
N TYR A 31 11.24 2.84 -22.52
CA TYR A 31 11.84 1.49 -22.57
C TYR A 31 13.26 1.53 -23.16
N ASN A 32 13.48 2.30 -24.23
CA ASN A 32 14.81 2.41 -24.85
C ASN A 32 15.84 3.04 -23.90
N GLN A 33 15.42 3.85 -22.93
CA GLN A 33 16.32 4.40 -21.91
C GLN A 33 16.86 3.30 -20.98
N TYR A 34 16.10 2.22 -20.73
CA TYR A 34 16.59 1.07 -19.98
C TYR A 34 17.67 0.31 -20.76
N VAL A 35 17.48 0.11 -22.06
CA VAL A 35 18.50 -0.49 -22.94
C VAL A 35 19.79 0.32 -22.89
N LYS A 36 19.69 1.65 -23.06
CA LYS A 36 20.83 2.56 -22.99
C LYS A 36 21.51 2.54 -21.61
N THR A 37 20.73 2.62 -20.54
CA THR A 37 21.25 2.68 -19.16
C THR A 37 22.06 1.44 -18.82
N HIS A 38 21.58 0.26 -19.20
CA HIS A 38 22.30 -1.00 -19.02
C HIS A 38 23.61 -1.02 -19.83
N MET A 39 23.56 -0.57 -21.09
CA MET A 39 24.75 -0.50 -21.95
C MET A 39 25.80 0.51 -21.42
N ASP A 40 25.36 1.68 -20.95
CA ASP A 40 26.23 2.69 -20.32
C ASP A 40 26.91 2.10 -19.08
N ALA A 41 26.16 1.38 -18.22
CA ALA A 41 26.70 0.76 -17.02
C ALA A 41 27.70 -0.38 -17.34
N MET A 42 27.43 -1.17 -18.39
CA MET A 42 28.37 -2.18 -18.88
C MET A 42 29.67 -1.56 -19.42
N ASN A 43 29.60 -0.38 -20.02
CA ASN A 43 30.77 0.35 -20.52
C ASN A 43 31.51 1.14 -19.43
N HIS A 44 30.90 1.31 -18.25
CA HIS A 44 31.49 2.04 -17.14
C HIS A 44 32.45 1.15 -16.33
N ALA A 45 33.74 1.17 -16.68
CA ALA A 45 34.77 0.38 -15.99
C ALA A 45 34.96 0.80 -14.53
N THR A 46 35.16 -0.17 -13.63
CA THR A 46 35.44 0.05 -12.21
C THR A 46 36.71 -0.72 -11.79
N PRO A 47 37.85 -0.07 -11.52
CA PRO A 47 38.06 1.38 -11.55
C PRO A 47 38.00 1.95 -12.97
N ALA A 48 37.80 3.26 -13.09
CA ALA A 48 37.71 3.96 -14.38
C ALA A 48 38.98 3.83 -15.25
N SER A 49 40.15 3.55 -14.65
CA SER A 49 41.40 3.26 -15.36
C SER A 49 41.51 1.82 -15.87
N GLY A 50 40.57 0.95 -15.50
CA GLY A 50 40.53 -0.46 -15.84
C GLY A 50 39.81 -0.75 -17.15
N SER A 51 39.39 -2.01 -17.31
CA SER A 51 38.60 -2.47 -18.46
C SER A 51 37.20 -2.85 -18.00
N PRO A 52 36.14 -2.44 -18.74
CA PRO A 52 34.77 -2.88 -18.45
C PRO A 52 34.57 -4.39 -18.61
N LEU A 53 35.48 -5.06 -19.32
CA LEU A 53 35.49 -6.52 -19.46
C LEU A 53 36.11 -7.23 -18.24
N THR A 54 36.82 -6.51 -17.38
CA THR A 54 37.31 -7.04 -16.09
C THR A 54 36.25 -6.83 -15.01
N ARG A 55 35.77 -5.59 -14.87
CA ARG A 55 34.68 -5.22 -13.96
C ARG A 55 34.06 -3.90 -14.44
N ASN A 56 32.74 -3.81 -14.38
CA ASN A 56 32.00 -2.60 -14.69
C ASN A 56 30.91 -2.35 -13.64
N ALA A 57 30.23 -1.22 -13.73
CA ALA A 57 29.27 -0.78 -12.72
C ALA A 57 28.14 -1.79 -12.44
N ALA A 58 27.70 -2.53 -13.45
CA ALA A 58 26.55 -3.44 -13.36
C ALA A 58 26.92 -4.92 -13.32
N HIS A 59 28.13 -5.33 -13.73
CA HIS A 59 28.50 -6.73 -13.91
C HIS A 59 29.95 -7.01 -13.50
N ARG A 60 30.25 -8.31 -13.33
CA ARG A 60 31.57 -8.87 -13.06
C ARG A 60 32.16 -8.37 -11.74
N GLY A 61 31.33 -7.81 -10.87
CA GLY A 61 31.73 -7.21 -9.62
C GLY A 61 30.61 -7.29 -8.57
N PRO A 62 30.92 -6.95 -7.31
CA PRO A 62 30.02 -7.16 -6.18
C PRO A 62 28.65 -6.49 -6.33
N ALA A 63 28.58 -5.32 -6.99
CA ALA A 63 27.30 -4.62 -7.16
C ALA A 63 26.35 -5.26 -8.18
N PHE A 64 26.70 -6.37 -8.84
CA PHE A 64 25.86 -7.01 -9.85
C PHE A 64 24.41 -7.19 -9.39
N LEU A 65 24.21 -7.77 -8.20
CA LEU A 65 22.86 -8.05 -7.69
C LEU A 65 22.13 -6.77 -7.24
N SER A 66 22.81 -5.88 -6.52
CA SER A 66 22.22 -4.61 -6.04
C SER A 66 21.88 -3.65 -7.18
N TRP A 67 22.73 -3.58 -8.22
CA TRP A 67 22.52 -2.74 -9.38
C TRP A 67 21.28 -3.19 -10.15
N HIS A 68 21.15 -4.50 -10.42
CA HIS A 68 19.99 -5.03 -11.11
C HIS A 68 18.72 -4.94 -10.27
N ARG A 69 18.78 -5.11 -8.94
CA ARG A 69 17.64 -4.86 -8.04
C ARG A 69 17.11 -3.43 -8.19
N GLU A 70 17.99 -2.43 -8.16
CA GLU A 70 17.59 -1.02 -8.38
C GLU A 70 17.06 -0.77 -9.80
N PHE A 71 17.68 -1.39 -10.81
CA PHE A 71 17.25 -1.31 -12.20
C PHE A 71 15.82 -1.84 -12.38
N LEU A 72 15.53 -3.02 -11.81
CA LEU A 72 14.21 -3.64 -11.83
C LEU A 72 13.18 -2.84 -11.03
N ARG A 73 13.57 -2.29 -9.87
CA ARG A 73 12.67 -1.44 -9.06
C ARG A 73 12.23 -0.21 -9.84
N ARG A 74 13.15 0.45 -10.55
CA ARG A 74 12.82 1.60 -11.41
C ARG A 74 11.91 1.18 -12.57
N PHE A 75 12.22 0.07 -13.21
CA PHE A 75 11.41 -0.47 -14.30
C PHE A 75 9.97 -0.75 -13.84
N GLU A 76 9.81 -1.38 -12.68
CA GLU A 76 8.50 -1.68 -12.10
C GLU A 76 7.71 -0.42 -11.72
N GLN A 77 8.37 0.62 -11.21
CA GLN A 77 7.74 1.92 -10.95
C GLN A 77 7.23 2.57 -12.24
N ASP A 78 8.00 2.49 -13.33
CA ASP A 78 7.56 3.01 -14.64
C ASP A 78 6.44 2.15 -15.25
N LEU A 79 6.46 0.82 -15.08
CA LEU A 79 5.34 -0.04 -15.47
C LEU A 79 4.04 0.39 -14.77
N GLN A 80 4.12 0.62 -13.45
CA GLN A 80 2.97 1.04 -12.63
C GLN A 80 2.48 2.45 -12.96
N ALA A 81 3.35 3.31 -13.48
CA ALA A 81 2.97 4.64 -13.96
C ALA A 81 2.15 4.56 -15.25
N GLU A 82 2.42 3.59 -16.14
CA GLU A 82 1.63 3.35 -17.35
C GLU A 82 0.33 2.59 -17.05
N VAL A 83 0.40 1.54 -16.21
CA VAL A 83 -0.74 0.70 -15.84
C VAL A 83 -0.73 0.49 -14.31
N PRO A 84 -1.60 1.20 -13.56
CA PRO A 84 -1.68 1.03 -12.12
C PRO A 84 -1.94 -0.41 -11.71
N GLY A 85 -1.09 -0.95 -10.83
CA GLY A 85 -1.18 -2.34 -10.37
C GLY A 85 -0.43 -3.35 -11.24
N ALA A 86 0.19 -2.94 -12.36
CA ALA A 86 1.09 -3.82 -13.11
C ALA A 86 2.24 -4.31 -12.21
N ILE A 87 2.56 -5.59 -12.34
CA ILE A 87 3.60 -6.27 -11.57
C ILE A 87 4.75 -6.66 -12.48
N LEU A 88 5.98 -6.69 -11.95
CA LEU A 88 7.11 -7.30 -12.65
C LEU A 88 7.19 -8.79 -12.28
N PRO A 89 6.79 -9.72 -13.17
CA PRO A 89 6.89 -11.14 -12.88
C PRO A 89 8.34 -11.64 -12.98
N TYR A 90 8.59 -12.82 -12.40
CA TYR A 90 9.87 -13.51 -12.53
C TYR A 90 9.73 -14.81 -13.32
N TRP A 91 10.75 -15.12 -14.12
CA TRP A 91 10.84 -16.37 -14.87
C TRP A 91 11.75 -17.36 -14.13
N ASP A 92 11.13 -18.37 -13.51
CA ASP A 92 11.82 -19.51 -12.90
C ASP A 92 12.32 -20.49 -13.97
N TRP A 93 13.44 -20.12 -14.61
CA TRP A 93 14.08 -20.92 -15.63
C TRP A 93 14.61 -22.26 -15.10
N ALA A 94 14.80 -22.41 -13.79
CA ALA A 94 15.27 -23.65 -13.19
C ALA A 94 14.18 -24.72 -13.15
N SER A 95 12.94 -24.30 -12.86
CA SER A 95 11.76 -25.14 -13.03
C SER A 95 11.55 -25.53 -14.50
N ASP A 96 11.68 -24.57 -15.43
CA ASP A 96 11.47 -24.84 -16.86
C ASP A 96 12.56 -25.73 -17.47
N ALA A 97 13.76 -25.75 -16.89
CA ALA A 97 14.83 -26.66 -17.30
C ALA A 97 14.46 -28.15 -17.13
N ALA A 98 13.46 -28.47 -16.30
CA ALA A 98 12.96 -29.83 -16.10
C ALA A 98 11.90 -30.24 -17.15
N LEU A 99 11.44 -29.32 -18.00
CA LEU A 99 10.53 -29.64 -19.09
C LEU A 99 11.23 -30.49 -20.16
N ALA A 100 10.44 -31.28 -20.88
CA ALA A 100 10.94 -32.03 -22.04
C ALA A 100 11.48 -31.09 -23.13
N ASP A 101 10.87 -29.92 -23.27
CA ASP A 101 11.33 -28.83 -24.13
C ASP A 101 11.08 -27.47 -23.45
N PRO A 102 12.12 -26.79 -22.94
CA PRO A 102 11.97 -25.49 -22.31
C PRO A 102 11.46 -24.38 -23.25
N ALA A 103 11.49 -24.57 -24.58
CA ALA A 103 10.87 -23.64 -25.53
C ALA A 103 9.33 -23.63 -25.45
N THR A 104 8.73 -24.61 -24.77
CA THR A 104 7.27 -24.72 -24.54
C THR A 104 6.80 -24.10 -23.22
N ALA A 105 7.71 -23.54 -22.43
CA ALA A 105 7.40 -22.92 -21.15
C ALA A 105 6.37 -21.78 -21.28
N THR A 106 5.58 -21.56 -20.22
CA THR A 106 4.51 -20.55 -20.20
C THR A 106 5.01 -19.13 -20.46
N VAL A 107 6.25 -18.82 -20.10
CA VAL A 107 6.87 -17.52 -20.38
C VAL A 107 6.83 -17.17 -21.88
N TRP A 108 6.96 -18.17 -22.77
CA TRP A 108 6.98 -18.03 -24.23
C TRP A 108 5.59 -18.04 -24.88
N GLY A 109 4.53 -18.02 -24.08
CA GLY A 109 3.15 -17.92 -24.56
C GLY A 109 2.94 -16.69 -25.44
N THR A 110 2.04 -16.80 -26.42
CA THR A 110 1.69 -15.69 -27.33
C THR A 110 0.94 -14.56 -26.64
N ASP A 111 0.51 -14.77 -25.39
CA ASP A 111 -0.10 -13.78 -24.50
C ASP A 111 0.94 -13.08 -23.59
N LEU A 112 2.21 -13.48 -23.65
CA LEU A 112 3.27 -12.93 -22.80
C LEU A 112 4.53 -12.57 -23.61
N MET A 113 5.57 -13.42 -23.70
CA MET A 113 6.83 -13.05 -24.36
C MET A 113 6.87 -13.38 -25.87
N GLY A 114 6.02 -14.29 -26.34
CA GLY A 114 6.18 -14.89 -27.68
C GLY A 114 7.34 -15.90 -27.75
N GLY A 115 7.34 -16.72 -28.80
CA GLY A 115 8.24 -17.86 -28.93
C GLY A 115 9.65 -17.55 -29.41
N ASN A 116 10.31 -18.60 -29.91
CA ASN A 116 11.65 -18.55 -30.51
C ASN A 116 11.65 -17.76 -31.82
N GLY A 117 12.85 -17.40 -32.29
CA GLY A 117 13.06 -16.79 -33.60
C GLY A 117 12.89 -17.78 -34.76
N ASP A 118 12.55 -17.26 -35.93
CA ASP A 118 12.54 -18.01 -37.18
C ASP A 118 13.95 -18.07 -37.78
N ALA A 119 14.60 -19.23 -37.69
CA ALA A 119 15.94 -19.45 -38.23
C ALA A 119 16.05 -19.22 -39.75
N ALA A 120 14.94 -19.32 -40.49
CA ALA A 120 14.92 -19.03 -41.92
C ALA A 120 14.90 -17.51 -42.21
N ASP A 121 14.57 -16.69 -41.22
CA ASP A 121 14.48 -15.23 -41.30
C ASP A 121 15.37 -14.56 -40.25
N GLY A 122 16.61 -15.05 -40.13
CA GLY A 122 17.63 -14.46 -39.27
C GLY A 122 17.25 -14.42 -37.79
N ASP A 123 16.57 -15.46 -37.31
CA ASP A 123 16.15 -15.63 -35.91
C ASP A 123 15.15 -14.56 -35.43
N LEU A 124 14.43 -13.90 -36.34
CA LEU A 124 13.41 -12.90 -35.98
C LEU A 124 12.24 -13.52 -35.23
N VAL A 125 11.82 -12.87 -34.14
CA VAL A 125 10.64 -13.28 -33.36
C VAL A 125 9.36 -12.91 -34.13
N LYS A 126 8.53 -13.92 -34.43
CA LYS A 126 7.30 -13.79 -35.26
C LYS A 126 5.99 -13.99 -34.49
N THR A 127 6.06 -14.25 -33.19
CA THR A 127 4.87 -14.56 -32.38
C THR A 127 4.83 -13.74 -31.10
N GLY A 128 3.63 -13.54 -30.56
CA GLY A 128 3.40 -12.80 -29.32
C GLY A 128 3.47 -11.28 -29.46
N PRO A 129 3.35 -10.55 -28.34
CA PRO A 129 3.18 -9.10 -28.33
C PRO A 129 4.40 -8.30 -28.82
N PHE A 130 5.58 -8.93 -28.84
CA PHE A 130 6.87 -8.35 -29.20
C PHE A 130 7.41 -8.91 -30.53
N ALA A 131 6.54 -9.53 -31.33
CA ALA A 131 6.89 -9.94 -32.67
C ALA A 131 7.22 -8.73 -33.56
N PHE A 132 8.12 -8.94 -34.52
CA PHE A 132 8.43 -7.94 -35.52
C PHE A 132 7.69 -8.23 -36.84
N ASP A 133 6.91 -7.25 -37.28
CA ASP A 133 6.31 -7.21 -38.62
C ASP A 133 6.74 -5.91 -39.33
N PRO A 134 7.53 -5.98 -40.41
CA PRO A 134 7.97 -4.78 -41.13
C PRO A 134 6.81 -3.98 -41.78
N ALA A 135 5.61 -4.55 -41.87
CA ALA A 135 4.43 -3.84 -42.35
C ALA A 135 3.67 -3.11 -41.22
N ASP A 136 3.95 -3.40 -39.95
CA ASP A 136 3.34 -2.73 -38.80
C ASP A 136 4.25 -1.60 -38.30
N PRO A 137 3.84 -0.32 -38.44
CA PRO A 137 4.63 0.81 -37.93
C PRO A 137 4.75 0.83 -36.39
N ASN A 138 3.98 0.01 -35.68
CA ASN A 138 4.04 -0.16 -34.22
C ASN A 138 4.65 -1.51 -33.81
N ALA A 139 5.30 -2.22 -34.75
CA ALA A 139 6.02 -3.44 -34.45
C ALA A 139 7.09 -3.20 -33.38
N TRP A 140 7.40 -4.26 -32.62
CA TRP A 140 8.46 -4.18 -31.64
C TRP A 140 9.83 -4.13 -32.32
N THR A 141 10.50 -3.00 -32.17
CA THR A 141 11.84 -2.75 -32.69
C THR A 141 12.89 -2.70 -31.57
N VAL A 142 14.13 -2.97 -31.92
CA VAL A 142 15.27 -2.92 -30.97
C VAL A 142 15.99 -1.58 -31.05
N ALA A 143 16.51 -1.13 -29.91
CA ALA A 143 17.34 0.05 -29.77
C ALA A 143 18.84 -0.29 -29.84
N ASP A 144 19.63 0.66 -30.34
CA ASP A 144 21.09 0.60 -30.32
C ASP A 144 21.67 0.99 -28.95
N ASP A 145 23.01 1.08 -28.86
CA ASP A 145 23.74 1.44 -27.66
C ASP A 145 23.54 2.91 -27.21
N THR A 146 23.00 3.76 -28.07
CA THR A 146 22.62 5.14 -27.74
C THR A 146 21.17 5.24 -27.25
N GLY A 147 20.40 4.16 -27.35
CA GLY A 147 18.96 4.13 -27.09
C GLY A 147 18.12 4.59 -28.29
N ALA A 148 18.75 4.81 -29.45
CA ALA A 148 18.02 5.15 -30.67
C ALA A 148 17.40 3.89 -31.27
N ASP A 149 16.20 4.04 -31.82
CA ASP A 149 15.52 2.93 -32.47
C ASP A 149 16.20 2.57 -33.79
N THR A 150 16.46 1.28 -34.01
CA THR A 150 17.17 0.81 -35.20
C THR A 150 16.24 0.45 -36.35
N GLY A 151 14.94 0.31 -36.08
CA GLY A 151 13.97 -0.28 -37.01
C GLY A 151 14.14 -1.79 -37.24
N ALA A 152 15.11 -2.45 -36.59
CA ALA A 152 15.28 -3.90 -36.64
C ALA A 152 14.40 -4.60 -35.60
N GLY A 153 14.02 -5.85 -35.90
CA GLY A 153 13.19 -6.67 -35.02
C GLY A 153 13.95 -7.41 -33.93
N LEU A 154 13.21 -7.86 -32.91
CA LEU A 154 13.72 -8.73 -31.85
C LEU A 154 14.16 -10.09 -32.39
N GLN A 155 15.28 -10.63 -31.90
CA GLN A 155 15.81 -11.92 -32.31
C GLN A 155 16.00 -12.87 -31.12
N ARG A 156 15.72 -14.17 -31.31
CA ARG A 156 15.92 -15.23 -30.30
C ARG A 156 16.37 -16.52 -30.97
N ALA A 157 17.26 -17.27 -30.33
CA ALA A 157 17.79 -18.53 -30.86
C ALA A 157 17.96 -19.55 -29.72
N PHE A 158 16.83 -20.05 -29.21
CA PHE A 158 16.79 -20.92 -28.03
C PHE A 158 17.66 -22.16 -28.19
N GLY A 159 18.49 -22.43 -27.19
CA GLY A 159 19.27 -23.67 -27.12
C GLY A 159 20.47 -23.73 -28.07
N VAL A 160 20.67 -22.74 -28.95
CA VAL A 160 21.70 -22.81 -30.01
C VAL A 160 23.10 -22.62 -29.43
N SER A 161 23.31 -21.57 -28.62
CA SER A 161 24.62 -21.25 -28.03
C SER A 161 24.84 -21.92 -26.68
N ALA A 162 23.78 -22.31 -25.98
CA ALA A 162 23.81 -23.17 -24.80
C ALA A 162 22.62 -24.12 -24.86
N ALA A 163 22.87 -25.44 -24.85
CA ALA A 163 21.82 -26.43 -25.11
C ALA A 163 20.75 -26.54 -24.00
N THR A 164 21.04 -26.10 -22.78
CA THR A 164 20.15 -26.26 -21.63
C THR A 164 20.11 -25.00 -20.77
N LEU A 165 18.97 -24.76 -20.12
CA LEU A 165 18.86 -23.82 -19.00
C LEU A 165 19.60 -24.38 -17.76
N PRO A 166 19.91 -23.54 -16.76
CA PRO A 166 20.42 -24.04 -15.48
C PRO A 166 19.33 -24.77 -14.70
N THR A 167 19.70 -25.80 -13.93
CA THR A 167 18.76 -26.69 -13.22
C THR A 167 18.55 -26.29 -11.76
N GLN A 168 17.49 -26.81 -11.14
CA GLN A 168 17.26 -26.61 -9.70
C GLN A 168 18.44 -27.04 -8.84
N THR A 169 19.09 -28.17 -9.15
CA THR A 169 20.29 -28.61 -8.41
C THR A 169 21.43 -27.59 -8.49
N GLN A 170 21.58 -26.90 -9.62
CA GLN A 170 22.58 -25.83 -9.75
C GLN A 170 22.18 -24.60 -8.95
N VAL A 171 20.89 -24.24 -8.94
CA VAL A 171 20.35 -23.19 -8.06
C VAL A 171 20.65 -23.52 -6.60
N ASP A 172 20.27 -24.71 -6.13
CA ASP A 172 20.48 -25.15 -4.74
C ASP A 172 21.97 -25.13 -4.35
N THR A 173 22.84 -25.55 -5.26
CA THR A 173 24.29 -25.51 -5.06
C THR A 173 24.79 -24.09 -4.86
N VAL A 174 24.30 -23.13 -5.66
CA VAL A 174 24.68 -21.72 -5.54
C VAL A 174 24.07 -21.07 -4.31
N GLN A 175 22.81 -21.37 -3.98
CA GLN A 175 22.13 -20.86 -2.79
C GLN A 175 22.84 -21.27 -1.49
N ALA A 176 23.55 -22.40 -1.46
CA ALA A 176 24.31 -22.84 -0.29
C ALA A 176 25.68 -22.15 -0.13
N LEU A 177 26.10 -21.29 -1.08
CA LEU A 177 27.42 -20.68 -1.04
C LEU A 177 27.49 -19.50 -0.06
N THR A 178 28.56 -19.48 0.72
CA THR A 178 29.01 -18.32 1.50
C THR A 178 30.52 -18.15 1.27
N PRO A 179 31.06 -16.92 1.34
CA PRO A 179 30.40 -15.64 1.61
C PRO A 179 29.59 -15.09 0.40
N TYR A 180 28.97 -13.91 0.57
CA TYR A 180 28.32 -13.17 -0.53
C TYR A 180 29.21 -13.03 -1.77
N ASP A 181 30.44 -12.56 -1.59
CA ASP A 181 31.45 -12.44 -2.65
C ASP A 181 32.85 -12.48 -2.01
N ALA A 182 33.91 -12.55 -2.82
CA ALA A 182 35.27 -12.58 -2.32
C ALA A 182 36.25 -11.78 -3.19
N SER A 183 37.35 -11.32 -2.59
CA SER A 183 38.51 -10.80 -3.33
C SER A 183 38.97 -11.83 -4.38
N PRO A 184 39.26 -11.43 -5.63
CA PRO A 184 39.57 -10.07 -6.08
C PRO A 184 38.37 -9.22 -6.54
N TRP A 185 37.13 -9.62 -6.24
CA TRP A 185 35.91 -8.86 -6.60
C TRP A 185 35.72 -8.74 -8.11
N THR A 186 36.06 -9.80 -8.85
CA THR A 186 35.94 -9.91 -10.32
C THR A 186 35.20 -11.20 -10.73
N THR A 187 35.28 -11.59 -12.00
CA THR A 187 34.82 -12.90 -12.51
C THR A 187 35.59 -14.10 -11.95
N GLY A 188 36.78 -13.88 -11.37
CA GLY A 188 37.60 -14.91 -10.72
C GLY A 188 37.27 -15.15 -9.25
N SER A 189 36.22 -14.51 -8.72
CA SER A 189 35.88 -14.54 -7.30
C SER A 189 35.20 -15.85 -6.88
N GLY A 190 35.42 -16.25 -5.63
CA GLY A 190 34.53 -17.23 -4.98
C GLY A 190 33.23 -16.58 -4.50
N GLY A 191 32.37 -17.38 -3.87
CA GLY A 191 31.15 -16.90 -3.21
C GLY A 191 29.90 -16.90 -4.08
N TYR A 192 28.82 -16.42 -3.47
CA TYR A 192 27.47 -16.44 -4.02
C TYR A 192 27.33 -15.61 -5.29
N ARG A 193 27.70 -14.31 -5.23
CA ARG A 193 27.52 -13.33 -6.32
C ARG A 193 28.12 -13.82 -7.62
N ASN A 194 29.39 -14.22 -7.63
CA ASN A 194 30.08 -14.63 -8.86
C ASN A 194 29.52 -15.95 -9.45
N SER A 195 29.06 -16.86 -8.58
CA SER A 195 28.44 -18.12 -9.00
C SER A 195 27.03 -17.93 -9.52
N ASN A 196 26.24 -17.02 -8.91
CA ASN A 196 24.92 -16.61 -9.40
C ASN A 196 25.02 -15.85 -10.73
N GLU A 197 25.98 -14.91 -10.85
CA GLU A 197 26.24 -14.21 -12.12
C GLU A 197 26.62 -15.21 -13.24
N GLY A 198 27.33 -16.29 -12.89
CA GLY A 198 27.55 -17.42 -13.79
C GLY A 198 28.95 -17.56 -14.35
N TRP A 199 29.96 -16.99 -13.69
CA TRP A 199 31.37 -17.10 -14.07
C TRP A 199 32.08 -18.32 -13.49
N ALA A 200 31.53 -18.90 -12.43
CA ALA A 200 32.06 -20.10 -11.78
C ALA A 200 31.46 -21.38 -12.38
N SER A 201 32.21 -22.48 -12.27
CA SER A 201 31.66 -23.83 -12.51
C SER A 201 30.72 -24.21 -11.37
N VAL A 202 29.55 -24.77 -11.69
CA VAL A 202 28.51 -25.14 -10.71
C VAL A 202 28.09 -26.59 -10.96
N GLY A 203 28.11 -27.43 -9.92
CA GLY A 203 27.65 -28.82 -10.01
C GLY A 203 28.38 -29.65 -11.08
N GLY A 204 29.67 -29.38 -11.30
CA GLY A 204 30.48 -30.05 -12.33
C GLY A 204 30.27 -29.54 -13.77
N SER A 205 29.40 -28.55 -13.98
CA SER A 205 29.20 -27.89 -15.27
C SER A 205 30.09 -26.65 -15.39
N ALA A 206 30.85 -26.57 -16.49
CA ALA A 206 31.69 -25.40 -16.79
C ALA A 206 30.85 -24.15 -17.08
N ALA A 207 31.38 -22.97 -16.76
CA ALA A 207 30.77 -21.70 -17.12
C ALA A 207 30.61 -21.55 -18.65
N PRO A 208 29.61 -20.79 -19.15
CA PRO A 208 28.65 -20.01 -18.38
C PRO A 208 27.58 -20.87 -17.67
N ASN A 209 27.23 -20.45 -16.45
CA ASN A 209 26.16 -21.04 -15.62
C ASN A 209 25.14 -19.97 -15.22
N MET A 210 24.06 -20.37 -14.54
CA MET A 210 23.10 -19.46 -13.87
C MET A 210 22.67 -18.28 -14.78
N HIS A 211 22.81 -17.03 -14.33
CA HIS A 211 22.46 -15.83 -15.09
C HIS A 211 23.07 -15.80 -16.49
N ASN A 212 24.41 -15.91 -16.61
CA ASN A 212 25.09 -15.87 -17.91
C ASN A 212 24.59 -16.97 -18.86
N ARG A 213 24.28 -18.16 -18.34
CA ARG A 213 23.79 -19.26 -19.17
C ARG A 213 22.41 -18.99 -19.73
N VAL A 214 21.52 -18.33 -19.00
CA VAL A 214 20.18 -17.98 -19.49
C VAL A 214 20.27 -16.97 -20.63
N HIS A 215 21.10 -15.93 -20.50
CA HIS A 215 21.39 -15.01 -21.60
C HIS A 215 21.85 -15.75 -22.87
N VAL A 216 22.78 -16.70 -22.72
CA VAL A 216 23.31 -17.49 -23.84
C VAL A 216 22.29 -18.50 -24.38
N TRP A 217 21.45 -19.09 -23.53
CA TRP A 217 20.41 -20.02 -23.95
C TRP A 217 19.33 -19.33 -24.77
N VAL A 218 18.89 -18.12 -24.38
CA VAL A 218 17.89 -17.35 -25.14
C VAL A 218 18.47 -16.91 -26.49
N GLY A 219 19.73 -16.48 -26.51
CA GLY A 219 20.41 -16.06 -27.73
C GLY A 219 19.87 -14.75 -28.32
N GLY A 220 20.28 -14.45 -29.55
CA GLY A 220 19.82 -13.26 -30.28
C GLY A 220 20.01 -11.97 -29.51
N SER A 221 18.92 -11.22 -29.32
CA SER A 221 18.93 -9.91 -28.65
C SER A 221 19.28 -10.01 -27.16
N MET A 222 19.25 -11.18 -26.51
CA MET A 222 19.68 -11.36 -25.12
C MET A 222 21.20 -11.49 -24.93
N LEU A 223 22.00 -11.58 -26.00
CA LEU A 223 23.46 -11.72 -25.92
C LEU A 223 24.25 -10.42 -25.67
N PRO A 224 23.99 -9.31 -26.40
CA PRO A 224 24.80 -8.09 -26.26
C PRO A 224 24.49 -7.32 -24.98
N GLY A 225 25.27 -6.26 -24.72
CA GLY A 225 24.96 -5.33 -23.63
C GLY A 225 23.65 -4.54 -23.82
N THR A 226 23.04 -4.62 -25.00
CA THR A 226 21.68 -4.14 -25.27
C THR A 226 20.62 -5.23 -25.01
N SER A 227 20.93 -6.24 -24.19
CA SER A 227 20.02 -7.34 -23.84
C SER A 227 18.65 -6.94 -23.30
N PRO A 228 18.46 -5.78 -22.63
CA PRO A 228 17.11 -5.32 -22.29
C PRO A 228 16.20 -5.06 -23.50
N ASN A 229 16.69 -5.10 -24.74
CA ASN A 229 15.84 -5.09 -25.93
C ASN A 229 14.80 -6.22 -25.97
N ASP A 230 15.12 -7.35 -25.33
CA ASP A 230 14.16 -8.42 -25.10
C ASP A 230 13.46 -8.22 -23.76
N PRO A 231 12.13 -8.08 -23.70
CA PRO A 231 11.40 -7.95 -22.43
C PRO A 231 11.62 -9.10 -21.45
N VAL A 232 12.02 -10.29 -21.93
CA VAL A 232 12.35 -11.42 -21.05
C VAL A 232 13.58 -11.14 -20.17
N PHE A 233 14.42 -10.15 -20.53
CA PHE A 233 15.51 -9.64 -19.68
C PHE A 233 15.01 -9.34 -18.28
N PHE A 234 13.92 -8.59 -18.16
CA PHE A 234 13.41 -8.13 -16.88
C PHE A 234 12.83 -9.29 -16.06
N LEU A 235 12.21 -10.26 -16.70
CA LEU A 235 11.69 -11.48 -16.05
C LEU A 235 12.83 -12.39 -15.56
N HIS A 236 13.89 -12.52 -16.37
CA HIS A 236 15.10 -13.26 -16.03
C HIS A 236 15.79 -12.64 -14.81
N HIS A 237 16.07 -11.33 -14.87
CA HIS A 237 16.71 -10.60 -13.78
C HIS A 237 15.84 -10.51 -12.53
N CYS A 238 14.52 -10.47 -12.67
CA CYS A 238 13.60 -10.55 -11.53
C CYS A 238 13.73 -11.89 -10.77
N PHE A 239 14.02 -13.00 -11.46
CA PHE A 239 14.33 -14.26 -10.80
C PHE A 239 15.74 -14.29 -10.20
N VAL A 240 16.74 -13.67 -10.84
CA VAL A 240 18.08 -13.49 -10.23
C VAL A 240 17.98 -12.69 -8.93
N ASP A 241 17.17 -11.63 -8.91
CA ASP A 241 16.88 -10.82 -7.73
C ASP A 241 16.14 -11.63 -6.64
N LYS A 242 15.17 -12.45 -7.06
CA LYS A 242 14.47 -13.39 -6.15
C LYS A 242 15.45 -14.36 -5.49
N LEU A 243 16.34 -14.97 -6.27
CA LEU A 243 17.34 -15.89 -5.72
C LEU A 243 18.21 -15.20 -4.68
N TRP A 244 18.56 -13.92 -4.89
CA TRP A 244 19.31 -13.17 -3.89
C TRP A 244 18.49 -12.89 -2.64
N ALA A 245 17.21 -12.50 -2.75
CA ALA A 245 16.32 -12.36 -1.60
C ALA A 245 16.19 -13.67 -0.80
N ASP A 246 15.98 -14.79 -1.49
CA ASP A 246 15.94 -16.13 -0.88
C ASP A 246 17.28 -16.46 -0.17
N TRP A 247 18.42 -16.11 -0.78
CA TRP A 247 19.75 -16.30 -0.18
C TRP A 247 19.93 -15.46 1.09
N GLN A 248 19.51 -14.20 1.08
CA GLN A 248 19.58 -13.30 2.24
C GLN A 248 18.74 -13.86 3.41
N ALA A 249 17.53 -14.37 3.11
CA ALA A 249 16.67 -14.99 4.11
C ALA A 249 17.28 -16.29 4.69
N ALA A 250 17.95 -17.09 3.87
CA ALA A 250 18.62 -18.32 4.32
C ALA A 250 19.95 -18.06 5.06
N HIS A 251 20.58 -16.89 4.86
CA HIS A 251 21.88 -16.54 5.43
C HIS A 251 21.85 -15.19 6.18
N PRO A 252 21.00 -15.02 7.22
CA PRO A 252 20.83 -13.74 7.90
C PRO A 252 22.10 -13.22 8.61
N GLY A 253 23.13 -14.07 8.79
CA GLY A 253 24.42 -13.69 9.35
C GLY A 253 25.46 -13.25 8.31
N GLU A 254 25.19 -13.40 7.01
CA GLU A 254 26.10 -13.01 5.94
C GLU A 254 25.85 -11.56 5.54
N ALA A 255 26.91 -10.75 5.60
CA ALA A 255 26.86 -9.36 5.18
C ALA A 255 27.18 -9.23 3.68
N PHE A 256 26.66 -8.17 3.05
CA PHE A 256 27.19 -7.72 1.77
C PHE A 256 28.67 -7.34 1.94
N VAL A 257 29.49 -7.80 1.00
CA VAL A 257 30.91 -7.42 0.86
C VAL A 257 31.17 -7.04 -0.60
N PRO A 258 32.04 -6.06 -0.88
CA PRO A 258 33.03 -5.42 -0.02
C PRO A 258 32.46 -4.33 0.92
N GLY A 259 33.05 -4.26 2.11
CA GLY A 259 32.77 -3.20 3.08
C GLY A 259 33.43 -1.86 2.69
N PRO A 260 33.11 -0.77 3.40
CA PRO A 260 33.58 0.58 3.07
C PRO A 260 35.10 0.79 3.20
N ALA A 261 35.81 -0.11 3.90
CA ALA A 261 37.26 -0.04 4.09
C ALA A 261 38.08 -0.65 2.93
N GLU A 262 37.42 -1.29 1.97
CA GLU A 262 38.08 -1.89 0.80
C GLU A 262 38.58 -0.84 -0.20
N SER A 263 39.43 -1.26 -1.14
CA SER A 263 40.12 -0.38 -2.09
C SER A 263 39.18 0.61 -2.77
N ALA A 264 39.65 1.85 -2.97
CA ALA A 264 38.94 2.86 -3.76
C ALA A 264 38.76 2.46 -5.23
N ASP A 265 39.51 1.47 -5.72
CA ASP A 265 39.29 0.88 -7.04
C ASP A 265 37.95 0.14 -7.16
N LEU A 266 37.30 -0.14 -6.02
CA LEU A 266 35.96 -0.74 -5.93
C LEU A 266 34.85 0.31 -5.90
N ASP A 267 35.12 1.56 -6.30
CA ASP A 267 34.08 2.60 -6.37
C ASP A 267 32.85 2.11 -7.14
N GLY A 268 31.67 2.34 -6.57
CA GLY A 268 30.38 1.82 -7.04
C GLY A 268 30.06 0.37 -6.62
N HIS A 269 30.98 -0.32 -5.94
CA HIS A 269 30.79 -1.70 -5.47
C HIS A 269 30.85 -1.88 -3.96
N ARG A 270 31.31 -0.90 -3.18
CA ARG A 270 31.30 -1.00 -1.72
C ARG A 270 29.91 -0.69 -1.19
N LEU A 271 29.64 -1.21 0.01
CA LEU A 271 28.34 -1.11 0.68
C LEU A 271 27.68 0.29 0.62
N ASN A 272 28.46 1.36 0.77
CA ASN A 272 27.92 2.73 0.81
C ASN A 272 28.23 3.55 -0.45
N ASP A 273 28.75 2.93 -1.50
CA ASP A 273 29.02 3.63 -2.76
C ASP A 273 27.74 3.77 -3.57
N ALA A 274 27.60 4.91 -4.24
CA ALA A 274 26.55 5.14 -5.21
C ALA A 274 26.77 4.25 -6.45
N MET A 275 25.72 3.58 -6.91
CA MET A 275 25.77 2.73 -8.08
C MET A 275 25.49 3.56 -9.34
N PHE A 276 26.49 3.73 -10.20
CA PHE A 276 26.33 4.43 -11.48
C PHE A 276 25.13 3.87 -12.28
N PRO A 277 24.25 4.69 -12.87
CA PRO A 277 24.31 6.16 -12.97
C PRO A 277 23.53 6.90 -11.86
N TRP A 278 23.13 6.21 -10.80
CA TRP A 278 22.25 6.75 -9.76
C TRP A 278 23.03 7.20 -8.53
N SER A 279 22.36 7.96 -7.66
CA SER A 279 22.83 8.24 -6.31
C SER A 279 22.47 7.14 -5.31
N THR A 280 21.61 6.17 -5.70
CA THR A 280 21.24 5.01 -4.88
C THR A 280 22.49 4.18 -4.59
N THR A 281 22.71 3.87 -3.32
CA THR A 281 23.84 3.06 -2.88
C THR A 281 23.49 1.57 -2.82
N VAL A 282 24.50 0.71 -2.69
CA VAL A 282 24.28 -0.72 -2.46
C VAL A 282 23.46 -0.95 -1.17
N ALA A 283 23.77 -0.22 -0.09
CA ALA A 283 23.09 -0.33 1.20
C ALA A 283 21.59 0.00 1.10
N ASP A 284 21.21 0.97 0.26
CA ASP A 284 19.82 1.40 0.10
C ASP A 284 18.90 0.29 -0.46
N VAL A 285 19.47 -0.73 -1.10
CA VAL A 285 18.69 -1.78 -1.78
C VAL A 285 18.88 -3.18 -1.21
N LEU A 286 19.56 -3.34 -0.08
CA LEU A 286 19.75 -4.65 0.53
C LEU A 286 18.44 -5.29 1.00
N ASP A 287 17.51 -4.49 1.52
CA ASP A 287 16.20 -4.95 1.96
C ASP A 287 15.14 -4.71 0.88
N HIS A 288 14.75 -5.76 0.15
CA HIS A 288 13.74 -5.64 -0.90
C HIS A 288 12.35 -5.28 -0.38
N ARG A 289 12.00 -5.68 0.85
CA ARG A 289 10.72 -5.30 1.47
C ARG A 289 10.66 -3.82 1.75
N GLY A 290 11.77 -3.24 2.23
CA GLY A 290 11.96 -1.79 2.39
C GLY A 290 11.83 -1.00 1.09
N LEU A 291 12.08 -1.64 -0.06
CA LEU A 291 11.86 -1.06 -1.39
C LEU A 291 10.40 -1.12 -1.86
N GLY A 292 9.51 -1.74 -1.08
CA GLY A 292 8.07 -1.75 -1.33
C GLY A 292 7.56 -2.92 -2.16
N TYR A 293 8.33 -4.00 -2.31
CA TYR A 293 7.88 -5.23 -2.97
C TYR A 293 8.25 -6.51 -2.20
N VAL A 294 7.54 -7.59 -2.51
CA VAL A 294 7.78 -8.96 -2.02
C VAL A 294 7.63 -9.95 -3.16
N TYR A 295 8.21 -11.14 -3.01
CA TYR A 295 7.96 -12.28 -3.87
C TYR A 295 6.80 -13.13 -3.34
N ASP A 296 6.09 -13.81 -4.24
CA ASP A 296 4.99 -14.73 -3.89
C ASP A 296 5.40 -15.88 -2.96
N SER A 297 6.69 -16.24 -2.93
CA SER A 297 7.26 -17.22 -2.01
C SER A 297 7.76 -16.63 -0.69
N ASP A 298 7.76 -15.30 -0.52
CA ASP A 298 8.20 -14.69 0.73
C ASP A 298 7.24 -15.06 1.86
N ALA A 299 7.79 -15.41 3.02
CA ALA A 299 6.97 -15.58 4.21
C ALA A 299 6.24 -14.27 4.54
N PRO A 300 4.95 -14.30 4.91
CA PRO A 300 4.24 -13.10 5.31
C PRO A 300 4.84 -12.53 6.60
N GLU A 301 5.02 -11.21 6.65
CA GLU A 301 5.44 -10.49 7.86
C GLU A 301 4.31 -9.61 8.36
N VAL A 302 4.06 -9.69 9.67
CA VAL A 302 3.01 -8.96 10.36
C VAL A 302 3.60 -8.27 11.58
N THR A 303 3.35 -6.97 11.71
CA THR A 303 3.82 -6.19 12.87
C THR A 303 2.65 -5.49 13.54
N LEU A 304 2.48 -5.72 14.84
CA LEU A 304 1.51 -5.00 15.68
C LEU A 304 2.00 -3.56 15.92
N GLN A 305 1.19 -2.58 15.52
CA GLN A 305 1.49 -1.15 15.71
C GLN A 305 0.90 -0.60 17.02
N THR A 306 -0.23 -1.14 17.46
CA THR A 306 -0.93 -0.70 18.68
C THR A 306 -0.53 -1.57 19.87
N THR A 307 0.36 -1.06 20.71
CA THR A 307 0.85 -1.79 21.90
C THR A 307 -0.18 -1.88 23.04
N SER A 308 -1.27 -1.10 22.99
CA SER A 308 -2.39 -1.17 23.94
C SER A 308 -3.64 -0.44 23.40
N LEU A 309 -4.83 -0.86 23.82
CA LEU A 309 -6.10 -0.18 23.56
C LEU A 309 -6.58 0.55 24.82
N VAL A 310 -6.65 1.88 24.77
CA VAL A 310 -7.04 2.71 25.91
C VAL A 310 -8.33 3.47 25.63
N PHE A 311 -9.41 3.11 26.33
CA PHE A 311 -10.72 3.77 26.25
C PHE A 311 -10.87 4.79 27.37
N ASN A 312 -10.46 6.03 27.09
CA ASN A 312 -10.54 7.13 28.06
C ASN A 312 -11.95 7.72 28.09
N ASP A 313 -12.44 7.94 29.31
CA ASP A 313 -13.61 8.77 29.62
C ASP A 313 -14.86 8.40 28.81
N VAL A 314 -15.19 7.11 28.79
CA VAL A 314 -16.39 6.64 28.09
C VAL A 314 -17.62 6.91 28.96
N PRO A 315 -18.62 7.68 28.48
CA PRO A 315 -19.81 7.97 29.28
C PRO A 315 -20.61 6.70 29.63
N GLU A 316 -21.31 6.73 30.77
CA GLU A 316 -22.23 5.67 31.18
C GLU A 316 -23.22 5.30 30.06
N GLY A 317 -23.34 4.00 29.77
CA GLY A 317 -24.22 3.46 28.73
C GLY A 317 -23.78 3.71 27.29
N GLN A 318 -22.68 4.45 27.06
CA GLN A 318 -22.16 4.69 25.72
C GLN A 318 -21.14 3.63 25.32
N THR A 319 -21.11 3.27 24.04
CA THR A 319 -20.14 2.32 23.48
C THR A 319 -19.13 3.06 22.62
N THR A 320 -17.84 2.85 22.88
CA THR A 320 -16.72 3.36 22.08
C THR A 320 -15.97 2.19 21.45
N VAL A 321 -15.44 2.38 20.25
CA VAL A 321 -14.66 1.36 19.52
C VAL A 321 -13.22 1.84 19.25
N ARG A 322 -12.25 0.94 19.33
CA ARG A 322 -10.84 1.17 18.98
C ARG A 322 -10.27 -0.06 18.29
N ALA A 323 -9.33 0.13 17.38
CA ALA A 323 -8.73 -0.95 16.61
C ALA A 323 -7.33 -1.30 17.11
N ALA A 324 -7.04 -2.60 17.23
CA ALA A 324 -5.67 -3.08 17.14
C ALA A 324 -5.22 -3.01 15.68
N VAL A 325 -4.12 -2.33 15.40
CA VAL A 325 -3.64 -2.07 14.03
C VAL A 325 -2.38 -2.87 13.76
N PHE A 326 -2.34 -3.53 12.62
CA PHE A 326 -1.22 -4.33 12.15
C PHE A 326 -0.75 -3.81 10.79
N THR A 327 0.56 -3.74 10.56
CA THR A 327 1.15 -3.51 9.23
C THR A 327 1.56 -4.83 8.61
N LEU A 328 1.41 -4.95 7.28
CA LEU A 328 1.50 -6.20 6.54
C LEU A 328 2.57 -6.10 5.43
N SER A 329 3.39 -7.14 5.30
CA SER A 329 4.26 -7.36 4.15
C SER A 329 4.07 -8.79 3.64
N ALA A 330 3.18 -8.96 2.66
CA ALA A 330 2.78 -10.25 2.13
C ALA A 330 2.20 -10.13 0.71
N CYS A 331 2.24 -11.23 -0.03
CA CYS A 331 1.55 -11.40 -1.31
C CYS A 331 0.13 -11.95 -1.17
N GLN A 332 -0.09 -12.80 -0.18
CA GLN A 332 -1.36 -13.50 0.04
C GLN A 332 -2.25 -12.75 1.03
N SER A 333 -3.57 -12.93 0.91
CA SER A 333 -4.52 -12.46 1.92
C SER A 333 -4.17 -13.02 3.30
N LEU A 334 -4.32 -12.19 4.33
CA LEU A 334 -4.05 -12.54 5.72
C LEU A 334 -5.32 -12.47 6.55
N THR A 335 -5.51 -13.46 7.41
CA THR A 335 -6.67 -13.58 8.29
C THR A 335 -6.24 -13.38 9.73
N PHE A 336 -6.88 -12.42 10.40
CA PHE A 336 -6.68 -12.09 11.80
C PHE A 336 -7.88 -12.55 12.60
N ASN A 337 -7.66 -13.47 13.52
CA ASN A 337 -8.68 -14.00 14.42
C ASN A 337 -8.43 -13.52 15.83
N ILE A 338 -9.47 -13.09 16.53
CA ILE A 338 -9.46 -13.01 17.98
C ILE A 338 -9.52 -14.45 18.50
N SER A 339 -8.37 -14.97 18.93
CA SER A 339 -8.21 -16.35 19.40
C SER A 339 -8.50 -16.49 20.88
N ASP A 340 -8.32 -15.41 21.64
CA ASP A 340 -8.70 -15.32 23.06
C ASP A 340 -9.13 -13.89 23.44
N GLY A 341 -10.11 -13.80 24.34
CA GLY A 341 -10.70 -12.55 24.78
C GLY A 341 -11.69 -11.92 23.78
N PRO A 342 -12.05 -10.63 23.96
CA PRO A 342 -11.53 -9.70 24.96
C PRO A 342 -11.84 -10.15 26.39
N THR A 343 -10.81 -10.48 27.15
CA THR A 343 -10.94 -10.96 28.53
C THR A 343 -10.93 -9.76 29.47
N VAL A 344 -11.82 -9.77 30.47
CA VAL A 344 -11.80 -8.79 31.56
C VAL A 344 -10.96 -9.36 32.69
N LEU A 345 -9.86 -8.69 33.03
CA LEU A 345 -8.99 -9.02 34.17
C LEU A 345 -9.44 -8.31 35.44
N THR A 346 -9.87 -7.05 35.32
CA THR A 346 -10.50 -6.27 36.40
C THR A 346 -11.68 -5.47 35.85
N GLY A 347 -12.67 -5.20 36.70
CA GLY A 347 -13.91 -4.50 36.31
C GLY A 347 -15.09 -5.44 36.06
N ALA A 348 -16.20 -4.89 35.57
CA ALA A 348 -17.41 -5.66 35.31
C ALA A 348 -17.23 -6.63 34.11
N PRO A 349 -17.79 -7.85 34.16
CA PRO A 349 -17.74 -8.77 33.04
C PRO A 349 -18.56 -8.25 31.84
N GLY A 350 -18.15 -8.60 30.62
CA GLY A 350 -18.89 -8.27 29.40
C GLY A 350 -18.81 -6.81 28.94
N VAL A 351 -17.95 -5.99 29.55
CA VAL A 351 -17.76 -4.58 29.16
C VAL A 351 -16.94 -4.40 27.88
N PHE A 352 -16.11 -5.38 27.53
CA PHE A 352 -15.38 -5.42 26.26
C PHE A 352 -16.10 -6.32 25.26
N GLY A 353 -16.08 -5.93 23.98
CA GLY A 353 -16.75 -6.67 22.91
C GLY A 353 -16.04 -6.57 21.56
N THR A 354 -16.59 -7.28 20.57
CA THR A 354 -16.04 -7.42 19.23
C THR A 354 -17.08 -6.95 18.19
N PRO A 355 -17.21 -5.64 17.95
CA PRO A 355 -18.34 -5.06 17.22
C PRO A 355 -18.47 -5.54 15.76
N LEU A 356 -17.37 -5.99 15.15
CA LEU A 356 -17.34 -6.51 13.77
C LEU A 356 -17.08 -8.02 13.72
N GLY A 357 -17.35 -8.73 14.81
CA GLY A 357 -17.01 -10.16 14.94
C GLY A 357 -15.56 -10.40 15.31
N THR A 358 -15.15 -11.67 15.28
CA THR A 358 -13.86 -12.14 15.78
C THR A 358 -12.84 -12.44 14.68
N SER A 359 -13.16 -12.16 13.42
CA SER A 359 -12.29 -12.48 12.29
C SER A 359 -12.34 -11.38 11.25
N VAL A 360 -11.17 -11.03 10.72
CA VAL A 360 -11.03 -10.12 9.57
C VAL A 360 -10.00 -10.67 8.61
N THR A 361 -10.33 -10.74 7.34
CA THR A 361 -9.40 -11.08 6.26
C THR A 361 -9.10 -9.82 5.45
N VAL A 362 -7.83 -9.56 5.22
CA VAL A 362 -7.34 -8.41 4.45
C VAL A 362 -6.49 -8.90 3.29
N SER A 363 -6.65 -8.25 2.14
CA SER A 363 -5.82 -8.47 0.97
C SER A 363 -4.71 -7.41 0.94
N PRO A 364 -3.42 -7.81 0.89
CA PRO A 364 -2.30 -6.87 0.73
C PRO A 364 -2.36 -6.04 -0.56
N HIS A 365 -3.17 -6.47 -1.54
CA HIS A 365 -3.43 -5.70 -2.75
C HIS A 365 -4.29 -4.46 -2.49
N ASP A 366 -5.17 -4.51 -1.48
CA ASP A 366 -6.12 -3.43 -1.17
C ASP A 366 -5.60 -2.52 -0.05
N THR A 367 -4.83 -3.08 0.90
CA THR A 367 -4.29 -2.34 2.03
C THR A 367 -3.05 -3.00 2.61
N ASP A 368 -2.15 -2.18 3.15
CA ASP A 368 -0.98 -2.58 3.93
C ASP A 368 -1.29 -2.69 5.44
N THR A 369 -2.56 -2.52 5.86
CA THR A 369 -2.96 -2.54 7.27
C THR A 369 -4.15 -3.45 7.56
N ALA A 370 -4.08 -4.20 8.65
CA ALA A 370 -5.24 -4.87 9.25
C ALA A 370 -5.73 -4.12 10.49
N ARG A 371 -7.06 -4.12 10.69
CA ARG A 371 -7.69 -3.50 11.87
C ARG A 371 -8.64 -4.49 12.53
N VAL A 372 -8.34 -4.87 13.77
CA VAL A 372 -9.21 -5.70 14.61
C VAL A 372 -9.89 -4.81 15.64
N TRP A 373 -11.20 -4.66 15.54
CA TRP A 373 -11.96 -3.70 16.34
C TRP A 373 -12.45 -4.30 17.65
N ILE A 374 -12.24 -3.56 18.73
CA ILE A 374 -12.68 -3.87 20.09
C ILE A 374 -13.56 -2.73 20.58
N SER A 375 -14.66 -3.06 21.24
CA SER A 375 -15.56 -2.09 21.87
C SER A 375 -15.41 -2.09 23.39
N TYR A 376 -15.70 -0.95 24.01
CA TYR A 376 -15.97 -0.82 25.44
C TYR A 376 -17.29 -0.09 25.64
N THR A 377 -18.18 -0.65 26.46
CA THR A 377 -19.43 0.01 26.90
C THR A 377 -19.26 0.53 28.32
N GLY A 378 -19.42 1.85 28.51
CA GLY A 378 -19.32 2.48 29.82
C GLY A 378 -20.39 1.97 30.78
N THR A 379 -19.99 1.67 32.01
CA THR A 379 -20.85 1.11 33.06
C THR A 379 -21.32 2.20 34.02
N THR A 380 -20.86 2.21 35.28
CA THR A 380 -21.12 3.26 36.25
C THR A 380 -19.93 4.22 36.31
N ALA A 381 -20.19 5.50 36.54
CA ALA A 381 -19.17 6.53 36.68
C ALA A 381 -18.09 6.10 37.69
N LEU A 382 -16.83 6.36 37.34
CA LEU A 382 -15.62 5.95 38.08
C LEU A 382 -15.26 4.47 37.97
N ASP A 383 -16.07 3.63 37.31
CA ASP A 383 -15.67 2.26 37.02
C ASP A 383 -14.43 2.24 36.12
N THR A 384 -13.55 1.30 36.40
CA THR A 384 -12.38 1.01 35.55
C THR A 384 -12.42 -0.45 35.15
N ALA A 385 -11.97 -0.75 33.93
CA ALA A 385 -11.80 -2.11 33.46
C ALA A 385 -10.41 -2.28 32.85
N THR A 386 -9.79 -3.44 33.10
CA THR A 386 -8.57 -3.87 32.39
C THR A 386 -8.78 -5.25 31.81
N GLY A 387 -8.07 -5.54 30.74
CA GLY A 387 -8.27 -6.75 29.96
C GLY A 387 -7.15 -7.02 28.98
N THR A 388 -7.29 -8.10 28.24
CA THR A 388 -6.42 -8.46 27.12
C THR A 388 -7.24 -9.05 25.99
N VAL A 389 -6.79 -8.87 24.76
CA VAL A 389 -7.27 -9.62 23.60
C VAL A 389 -6.06 -10.23 22.89
N THR A 390 -6.15 -11.50 22.53
CA THR A 390 -5.14 -12.17 21.72
C THR A 390 -5.64 -12.25 20.29
N VAL A 391 -4.87 -11.68 19.38
CA VAL A 391 -5.14 -11.74 17.94
C VAL A 391 -4.11 -12.65 17.30
N THR A 392 -4.56 -13.68 16.60
CA THR A 392 -3.71 -14.60 15.83
C THR A 392 -3.79 -14.26 14.35
N CYS A 393 -2.65 -14.09 13.69
CA CYS A 393 -2.59 -14.14 12.23
C CYS A 393 -2.47 -15.60 11.78
N VAL A 394 -3.48 -16.10 11.05
CA VAL A 394 -3.63 -17.52 10.72
C VAL A 394 -2.46 -18.02 9.87
N GLU A 395 -2.05 -17.26 8.88
CA GLU A 395 -1.06 -17.65 7.88
C GLU A 395 0.38 -17.63 8.43
N THR A 396 0.64 -16.77 9.42
CA THR A 396 1.95 -16.73 10.12
C THR A 396 1.98 -17.63 11.36
N GLY A 397 0.82 -17.96 11.93
CA GLY A 397 0.69 -18.60 13.23
C GLY A 397 1.11 -17.72 14.41
N GLN A 398 1.34 -16.42 14.20
CA GLN A 398 1.79 -15.50 15.24
C GLN A 398 0.62 -15.01 16.10
N ASP A 399 0.81 -15.05 17.41
CA ASP A 399 -0.10 -14.49 18.41
C ASP A 399 0.35 -13.11 18.88
N PHE A 400 -0.59 -12.17 18.90
CA PHE A 400 -0.39 -10.80 19.36
C PHE A 400 -1.31 -10.52 20.54
N VAL A 401 -0.72 -10.40 21.74
CA VAL A 401 -1.48 -10.06 22.95
C VAL A 401 -1.53 -8.54 23.09
N VAL A 402 -2.74 -7.98 23.03
CA VAL A 402 -2.99 -6.55 23.13
C VAL A 402 -3.66 -6.23 24.47
N PRO A 403 -2.98 -5.50 25.38
CA PRO A 403 -3.57 -4.99 26.61
C PRO A 403 -4.71 -4.01 26.35
N ILE A 404 -5.76 -4.09 27.16
CA ILE A 404 -6.94 -3.22 27.09
C ILE A 404 -7.13 -2.55 28.44
N SER A 405 -7.40 -1.25 28.44
CA SER A 405 -7.80 -0.50 29.64
C SER A 405 -8.89 0.51 29.32
N ALA A 406 -9.81 0.71 30.26
CA ALA A 406 -10.91 1.64 30.12
C ALA A 406 -11.32 2.28 31.45
N ASN A 407 -11.91 3.46 31.37
CA ASN A 407 -12.64 4.08 32.48
C ASN A 407 -13.99 4.64 32.01
N THR A 408 -14.97 4.58 32.90
CA THR A 408 -16.29 5.18 32.72
C THR A 408 -16.37 6.52 33.44
N ILE A 409 -16.94 7.53 32.79
CA ILE A 409 -17.31 8.80 33.42
C ILE A 409 -18.83 8.91 33.48
N ALA A 410 -19.33 9.72 34.43
CA ALA A 410 -20.74 10.11 34.45
C ALA A 410 -21.13 10.69 33.09
N LYS A 411 -22.33 10.37 32.61
CA LYS A 411 -22.82 10.91 31.35
C LYS A 411 -22.88 12.44 31.44
N PRO A 412 -22.11 13.19 30.62
CA PRO A 412 -22.13 14.65 30.69
C PRO A 412 -23.51 15.17 30.30
N THR A 413 -24.02 16.09 31.09
CA THR A 413 -25.29 16.79 30.85
C THR A 413 -25.06 18.07 30.04
N VAL A 414 -25.95 18.34 29.09
CA VAL A 414 -25.88 19.52 28.22
C VAL A 414 -27.14 20.36 28.36
N ALA A 415 -26.99 21.65 28.65
CA ALA A 415 -28.06 22.63 28.47
C ALA A 415 -27.95 23.22 27.06
N SER A 416 -28.99 23.06 26.25
CA SER A 416 -29.03 23.52 24.86
C SER A 416 -30.12 24.58 24.65
N VAL A 417 -29.87 25.53 23.75
CA VAL A 417 -30.91 26.44 23.24
C VAL A 417 -30.99 26.32 21.73
N LEU A 418 -32.19 26.04 21.23
CA LEU A 418 -32.49 26.16 19.81
C LEU A 418 -32.88 27.61 19.51
N VAL A 419 -32.13 28.27 18.63
CA VAL A 419 -32.33 29.67 18.23
C VAL A 419 -32.94 29.65 16.84
N LEU A 420 -34.24 29.93 16.76
CA LEU A 420 -35.06 29.71 15.58
C LEU A 420 -35.36 31.03 14.86
N ASP A 421 -34.95 31.11 13.61
CA ASP A 421 -35.24 32.23 12.74
C ASP A 421 -36.72 32.26 12.36
N GLN A 422 -37.36 33.42 12.49
CA GLN A 422 -38.72 33.67 12.04
C GLN A 422 -38.83 34.86 11.09
N SER A 423 -37.72 35.37 10.57
CA SER A 423 -37.72 36.48 9.60
C SER A 423 -38.57 36.16 8.37
N ASN A 424 -38.93 37.19 7.60
CA ASN A 424 -39.78 37.02 6.41
C ASN A 424 -39.14 36.07 5.37
N SER A 425 -37.81 36.02 5.29
CA SER A 425 -37.10 35.12 4.36
C SER A 425 -37.32 33.64 4.69
N MET A 426 -37.70 33.31 5.92
CA MET A 426 -38.09 31.95 6.30
C MET A 426 -39.42 31.50 5.66
N ASN A 427 -40.21 32.42 5.11
CA ASN A 427 -41.39 32.12 4.30
C ASN A 427 -41.07 31.82 2.82
N PHE A 428 -39.81 31.98 2.42
CA PHE A 428 -39.40 31.72 1.04
C PHE A 428 -39.19 30.23 0.79
N ASP A 429 -39.22 29.86 -0.48
CA ASP A 429 -38.98 28.50 -0.92
C ASP A 429 -37.58 28.02 -0.48
N ALA A 430 -37.52 26.82 0.09
CA ALA A 430 -36.29 26.12 0.44
C ALA A 430 -35.60 25.51 -0.78
N GLY A 431 -36.23 25.55 -1.96
CA GLY A 431 -35.77 24.94 -3.21
C GLY A 431 -36.44 23.60 -3.53
N ASP A 432 -37.40 23.18 -2.71
CA ASP A 432 -38.18 21.94 -2.86
C ASP A 432 -39.70 22.19 -2.91
N GLY A 433 -40.14 23.45 -2.98
CA GLY A 433 -41.54 23.87 -2.99
C GLY A 433 -42.16 24.04 -1.60
N ARG A 434 -41.40 23.86 -0.51
CA ARG A 434 -41.83 24.15 0.87
C ARG A 434 -41.19 25.44 1.37
N ALA A 435 -41.81 26.06 2.37
CA ALA A 435 -41.18 27.21 3.03
C ALA A 435 -39.99 26.74 3.89
N ARG A 436 -38.93 27.54 3.98
CA ARG A 436 -37.75 27.25 4.84
C ARG A 436 -38.13 26.99 6.30
N ILE A 437 -39.17 27.66 6.80
CA ILE A 437 -39.69 27.43 8.15
C ILE A 437 -40.27 26.01 8.34
N ASP A 438 -40.83 25.39 7.30
CA ASP A 438 -41.32 24.01 7.36
C ASP A 438 -40.14 23.04 7.46
N VAL A 439 -39.04 23.32 6.73
CA VAL A 439 -37.79 22.55 6.84
C VAL A 439 -37.19 22.66 8.25
N LEU A 440 -37.20 23.86 8.84
CA LEU A 440 -36.78 24.07 10.23
C LEU A 440 -37.64 23.24 11.20
N LYS A 441 -38.97 23.19 11.01
CA LYS A 441 -39.90 22.43 11.84
C LYS A 441 -39.72 20.92 11.73
N ASP A 442 -39.23 20.42 10.60
CA ASP A 442 -38.89 19.01 10.44
C ASP A 442 -37.55 18.67 11.12
N ALA A 443 -36.56 19.57 11.02
CA ALA A 443 -35.20 19.32 11.51
C ALA A 443 -35.06 19.50 13.03
N ALA A 444 -35.62 20.57 13.59
CA ALA A 444 -35.43 20.91 15.00
C ALA A 444 -35.89 19.82 15.99
N PRO A 445 -37.02 19.11 15.79
CA PRO A 445 -37.46 18.05 16.70
C PRO A 445 -36.49 16.86 16.75
N VAL A 446 -35.74 16.59 15.67
CA VAL A 446 -34.75 15.50 15.63
C VAL A 446 -33.65 15.75 16.67
N PHE A 447 -33.17 16.99 16.77
CA PHE A 447 -32.22 17.36 17.82
C PHE A 447 -32.82 17.16 19.22
N VAL A 448 -34.08 17.60 19.43
CA VAL A 448 -34.77 17.44 20.71
C VAL A 448 -34.92 15.98 21.10
N ASP A 449 -35.08 15.06 20.15
CA ASP A 449 -35.18 13.62 20.40
C ASP A 449 -33.84 12.95 20.71
N LEU A 450 -32.73 13.49 20.22
CA LEU A 450 -31.39 12.95 20.48
C LEU A 450 -30.81 13.30 21.85
N LEU A 451 -31.37 14.31 22.53
CA LEU A 451 -30.96 14.68 23.88
C LEU A 451 -31.11 13.49 24.85
N GLY A 452 -30.27 13.42 25.87
CA GLY A 452 -30.49 12.57 27.04
C GLY A 452 -31.64 13.09 27.91
N ASP A 453 -32.19 12.23 28.76
CA ASP A 453 -33.33 12.61 29.62
C ASP A 453 -32.97 13.68 30.65
N ASP A 454 -31.70 13.72 31.06
CA ASP A 454 -31.15 14.70 32.01
C ASP A 454 -30.55 15.94 31.34
N ASP A 455 -30.48 15.98 30.00
CA ASP A 455 -30.11 17.19 29.28
C ASP A 455 -31.23 18.24 29.39
N ALA A 456 -30.93 19.48 29.07
CA ALA A 456 -31.95 20.54 29.01
C ALA A 456 -32.03 21.17 27.63
N VAL A 457 -33.24 21.63 27.29
CA VAL A 457 -33.51 22.32 26.04
C VAL A 457 -34.42 23.52 26.29
N GLY A 458 -34.06 24.65 25.68
CA GLY A 458 -34.90 25.84 25.54
C GLY A 458 -35.01 26.25 24.08
N VAL A 459 -35.88 27.23 23.83
CA VAL A 459 -36.08 27.80 22.50
C VAL A 459 -36.05 29.31 22.60
N VAL A 460 -35.22 29.95 21.78
CA VAL A 460 -35.24 31.38 21.51
C VAL A 460 -35.68 31.55 20.06
N ARG A 461 -36.39 32.63 19.78
CA ARG A 461 -36.76 33.00 18.42
C ARG A 461 -36.16 34.36 18.10
N PHE A 462 -35.91 34.62 16.83
CA PHE A 462 -35.44 35.92 16.41
C PHE A 462 -35.97 36.27 15.03
N ASP A 463 -36.28 37.54 14.85
CA ASP A 463 -36.47 38.21 13.57
C ASP A 463 -35.73 39.56 13.62
N ASP A 464 -36.49 40.64 13.65
CA ASP A 464 -36.06 41.98 13.96
C ASP A 464 -35.36 42.05 15.31
N ASP A 465 -35.95 41.40 16.31
CA ASP A 465 -35.38 41.34 17.65
C ASP A 465 -35.46 39.89 18.16
N ALA A 466 -34.62 39.54 19.13
CA ALA A 466 -34.75 38.26 19.81
C ALA A 466 -35.91 38.30 20.81
N HIS A 467 -36.63 37.19 20.91
CA HIS A 467 -37.64 37.03 21.94
C HIS A 467 -37.72 35.59 22.48
N PRO A 468 -38.20 35.43 23.72
CA PRO A 468 -38.32 34.11 24.34
C PRO A 468 -39.25 33.20 23.55
N GLY A 469 -38.84 31.94 23.35
CA GLY A 469 -39.71 30.87 22.86
C GLY A 469 -40.21 29.99 24.00
N THR A 470 -39.29 29.22 24.60
CA THR A 470 -39.53 28.47 25.84
C THR A 470 -38.30 28.51 26.73
N PRO A 471 -38.48 28.65 28.06
CA PRO A 471 -37.37 28.56 29.01
C PRO A 471 -36.62 27.24 28.86
N ILE A 472 -35.32 27.26 29.18
CA ILE A 472 -34.49 26.06 29.23
C ILE A 472 -34.96 25.18 30.40
N ALA A 473 -35.40 23.97 30.09
CA ALA A 473 -35.86 23.00 31.06
C ALA A 473 -35.29 21.61 30.75
N VAL A 474 -35.16 20.78 31.78
CA VAL A 474 -34.75 19.37 31.64
C VAL A 474 -35.69 18.68 30.65
N ALA A 475 -35.09 18.03 29.65
CA ALA A 475 -35.75 17.37 28.55
C ALA A 475 -36.74 16.33 29.07
N GLY A 476 -36.28 15.44 29.95
CA GLY A 476 -37.03 14.30 30.46
C GLY A 476 -37.19 13.17 29.43
N PRO A 477 -37.89 12.07 29.78
CA PRO A 477 -38.04 10.90 28.92
C PRO A 477 -38.71 11.21 27.58
N LEU A 478 -38.34 10.49 26.52
CA LEU A 478 -38.94 10.65 25.18
C LEU A 478 -40.47 10.59 25.17
N SER A 479 -41.08 9.80 26.07
CA SER A 479 -42.52 9.56 26.13
C SER A 479 -43.32 10.62 26.89
N PHE A 480 -42.73 11.35 27.85
CA PHE A 480 -43.46 12.30 28.72
C PHE A 480 -42.60 13.42 29.32
N GLY A 481 -41.42 13.68 28.77
CA GLY A 481 -40.50 14.71 29.23
C GLY A 481 -41.04 16.13 28.97
N ALA A 482 -41.29 16.87 30.04
CA ALA A 482 -41.92 18.20 29.96
C ALA A 482 -41.09 19.20 29.15
N GLY A 483 -39.75 19.18 29.28
CA GLY A 483 -38.86 20.05 28.51
C GLY A 483 -38.90 19.73 27.01
N ARG A 484 -38.86 18.43 26.65
CA ARG A 484 -39.01 18.02 25.23
C ARG A 484 -40.37 18.41 24.69
N THR A 485 -41.45 18.17 25.44
CA THR A 485 -42.81 18.53 25.02
C THR A 485 -42.92 20.04 24.80
N ALA A 486 -42.39 20.85 25.71
CA ALA A 486 -42.41 22.32 25.59
C ALA A 486 -41.61 22.79 24.37
N ALA A 487 -40.37 22.31 24.19
CA ALA A 487 -39.54 22.66 23.04
C ALA A 487 -40.20 22.25 21.70
N LYS A 488 -40.75 21.03 21.61
CA LYS A 488 -41.47 20.56 20.42
C LYS A 488 -42.73 21.38 20.12
N ALA A 489 -43.47 21.80 21.16
CA ALA A 489 -44.63 22.68 20.99
C ALA A 489 -44.21 24.09 20.53
N ALA A 490 -43.07 24.60 21.03
CA ALA A 490 -42.50 25.87 20.59
C ALA A 490 -42.04 25.82 19.13
N ILE A 491 -41.46 24.69 18.69
CA ILE A 491 -41.09 24.46 17.30
C ILE A 491 -42.33 24.37 16.42
N SER A 492 -43.33 23.55 16.78
CA SER A 492 -44.51 23.33 15.93
C SER A 492 -45.33 24.62 15.73
N SER A 493 -45.43 25.43 16.77
CA SER A 493 -46.09 26.75 16.76
C SER A 493 -45.23 27.89 16.20
N HIS A 494 -44.00 27.61 15.76
CA HIS A 494 -43.11 28.62 15.18
C HIS A 494 -43.69 29.13 13.85
N THR A 495 -43.80 30.43 13.65
CA THR A 495 -44.39 31.00 12.42
C THR A 495 -43.54 32.16 11.92
N PRO A 496 -43.39 32.34 10.60
CA PRO A 496 -42.63 33.47 10.09
C PRO A 496 -43.35 34.78 10.42
N ASN A 497 -42.59 35.83 10.71
CA ASN A 497 -43.00 37.22 10.79
C ASN A 497 -42.77 37.87 9.41
N PRO A 498 -43.82 38.11 8.62
CA PRO A 498 -43.67 38.67 7.27
C PRO A 498 -43.11 40.10 7.23
N ALA A 499 -43.10 40.80 8.36
CA ALA A 499 -42.51 42.13 8.50
C ALA A 499 -41.09 42.11 9.11
N GLY A 500 -40.61 40.93 9.54
CA GLY A 500 -39.37 40.79 10.30
C GLY A 500 -38.14 40.67 9.42
N ASN A 501 -37.10 41.44 9.76
CA ASN A 501 -35.73 41.23 9.28
C ASN A 501 -35.05 40.09 10.06
N THR A 502 -33.78 39.84 9.81
CA THR A 502 -32.99 38.71 10.35
C THR A 502 -31.86 39.26 11.23
N SER A 503 -31.99 39.10 12.55
CA SER A 503 -30.99 39.44 13.58
C SER A 503 -30.51 38.18 14.32
N ILE A 504 -29.63 37.42 13.69
CA ILE A 504 -28.99 36.21 14.24
C ILE A 504 -28.21 36.59 15.51
N GLY A 505 -27.54 37.76 15.48
CA GLY A 505 -26.76 38.26 16.61
C GLY A 505 -27.59 38.39 17.89
N ASP A 506 -28.78 38.98 17.80
CA ASP A 506 -29.68 39.13 18.96
C ASP A 506 -30.17 37.77 19.45
N GLY A 507 -30.51 36.86 18.52
CA GLY A 507 -30.94 35.50 18.87
C GLY A 507 -29.88 34.74 19.67
N ILE A 508 -28.62 34.81 19.22
CA ILE A 508 -27.47 34.21 19.93
C ILE A 508 -27.23 34.90 21.27
N ALA A 509 -27.31 36.24 21.32
CA ALA A 509 -27.08 37.01 22.54
C ALA A 509 -28.10 36.65 23.64
N MET A 510 -29.38 36.54 23.27
CA MET A 510 -30.44 36.10 24.19
C MET A 510 -30.21 34.65 24.65
N ALA A 511 -29.92 33.73 23.73
CA ALA A 511 -29.63 32.34 24.09
C ALA A 511 -28.41 32.20 25.00
N HIS A 512 -27.37 33.01 24.77
CA HIS A 512 -26.20 33.07 25.65
C HIS A 512 -26.56 33.57 27.05
N ALA A 513 -27.38 34.61 27.15
CA ALA A 513 -27.87 35.12 28.42
C ALA A 513 -28.71 34.06 29.17
N ASP A 514 -29.62 33.37 28.47
CA ASP A 514 -30.46 32.31 29.04
C ASP A 514 -29.60 31.15 29.56
N LEU A 515 -28.60 30.70 28.79
CA LEU A 515 -27.64 29.67 29.21
C LEU A 515 -26.74 30.14 30.38
N GLY A 516 -26.58 31.45 30.55
CA GLY A 516 -25.85 32.07 31.65
C GLY A 516 -26.57 32.03 33.00
N ALA A 517 -27.86 31.65 33.02
CA ALA A 517 -28.66 31.65 34.23
C ALA A 517 -28.06 30.76 35.34
N PRO A 518 -28.03 31.22 36.61
CA PRO A 518 -27.49 30.43 37.74
C PRO A 518 -28.15 29.05 37.92
N ALA A 519 -29.43 28.94 37.55
CA ALA A 519 -30.18 27.68 37.59
C ALA A 519 -29.60 26.59 36.66
N LEU A 520 -28.77 26.97 35.69
CA LEU A 520 -28.13 26.07 34.72
C LEU A 520 -26.63 25.88 35.01
N ALA A 521 -26.14 26.29 36.19
CA ALA A 521 -24.75 26.08 36.60
C ALA A 521 -24.40 24.59 36.83
N GLY A 522 -25.41 23.74 37.01
CA GLY A 522 -25.22 22.30 37.26
C GLY A 522 -25.04 21.43 36.01
N PHE A 523 -25.17 21.99 34.80
CA PHE A 523 -24.92 21.25 33.55
C PHE A 523 -23.44 21.26 33.19
N ASP A 524 -22.90 20.13 32.75
CA ASP A 524 -21.49 19.98 32.41
C ASP A 524 -21.09 20.79 31.17
N ARG A 525 -22.03 20.97 30.23
CA ARG A 525 -21.83 21.68 28.96
C ARG A 525 -23.03 22.56 28.63
N ARG A 526 -22.78 23.56 27.78
CA ARG A 526 -23.78 24.49 27.26
C ARG A 526 -23.64 24.60 25.74
N ALA A 527 -24.75 24.59 25.02
CA ALA A 527 -24.75 24.62 23.56
C ALA A 527 -25.83 25.55 23.01
N ILE A 528 -25.51 26.23 21.90
CA ILE A 528 -26.47 27.02 21.12
C ILE A 528 -26.53 26.37 19.74
N VAL A 529 -27.74 26.10 19.26
CA VAL A 529 -27.98 25.59 17.90
C VAL A 529 -28.84 26.62 17.18
N VAL A 530 -28.30 27.25 16.15
CA VAL A 530 -29.00 28.26 15.38
C VAL A 530 -29.58 27.62 14.12
N LEU A 531 -30.88 27.83 13.88
CA LEU A 531 -31.58 27.39 12.69
C LEU A 531 -32.10 28.62 11.94
N THR A 532 -31.43 28.94 10.84
CA THR A 532 -31.61 30.17 10.04
C THR A 532 -31.30 29.89 8.57
N ASP A 533 -31.77 30.74 7.68
CA ASP A 533 -31.33 30.76 6.29
C ASP A 533 -30.05 31.60 6.05
N GLY A 534 -29.51 32.21 7.11
CA GLY A 534 -28.14 32.69 7.20
C GLY A 534 -27.88 34.10 6.67
N GLN A 535 -28.92 34.88 6.34
CA GLN A 535 -28.74 36.26 5.86
C GLN A 535 -29.04 37.31 6.94
N GLU A 536 -28.03 37.65 7.75
CA GLU A 536 -28.09 38.81 8.65
C GLU A 536 -28.40 40.07 7.83
N ASN A 537 -29.49 40.77 8.15
CA ASN A 537 -29.94 41.94 7.40
C ASN A 537 -30.53 43.06 8.29
N ARG A 538 -30.23 43.01 9.59
CA ARG A 538 -30.58 44.03 10.57
C ARG A 538 -29.37 44.57 11.32
#